data_AF-A0A971FHG8-F1
#
_entry.id   AF-A0A971FHG8-F1
#
_cell.length_a   1.000
_cell.length_b   1.000
_cell.length_c   1.000
_cell.angle_alpha   90.00
_cell.angle_beta   90.00
_cell.angle_gamma   90.00
#
_symmetry.space_group_name_H-M   'P 1'
#
loop_
_entity.id
_entity.type
_entity.pdbx_description
1 polymer ?
#
loop_
_entity_poly.entity_id
_entity_poly.type
_entity_poly.pdbx_seq_one_letter_code
_entity_poly.pdbx_strand_id
1 'polypeptide(L)'
;MHEVSAVGLPEGFSDGLGRNKMMRDKRLPNESSPKFSVGKTILYSLLPALVLFGVAEGGARLLELWKPPLTLDYGWGFNEGSRVFEPGGLLRNKMITRPEKVISFVKQSFDMPKPSDIYRIIIIGGSNVNYMNYNLYKMSSRLTRTPGENRRFEIINCGGCAYGTSRLRIMMPELLSYEPDMLLIYSGHNEFEEMIHKALVNVESIPVQKAAYSLAMLRLLRDMLASVQMTCLDVQTLRETVPPEIDASTGMYAFSAEEIAAHMNLYRENLAAIVSQCREEDIPVIISTVASNYWKPGLHATLADTGARIQQLYDEGRYEEGMALAREALAGSPRHQASDTENRIIKEVAQQFSLPLVEGEKLILEAEPHGVPGETLLSDHCHLTDAGREIVLRAFEAEIRSIAKIGG
;
A
#
# COMPACT_ATOMS: atom_id res chain seq x y z
N MET A 1 53.52 31.27 -51.62
CA MET A 1 54.83 31.27 -52.31
C MET A 1 55.78 32.15 -51.51
N HIS A 2 56.98 31.62 -51.27
CA HIS A 2 58.23 32.26 -50.80
C HIS A 2 58.23 33.01 -49.46
N GLU A 3 58.95 32.62 -48.40
CA GLU A 3 60.38 32.25 -48.21
C GLU A 3 61.27 33.46 -47.87
N VAL A 4 62.27 33.17 -47.03
CA VAL A 4 63.57 33.84 -46.80
C VAL A 4 63.75 34.62 -45.49
N SER A 5 64.52 33.96 -44.61
CA SER A 5 65.68 34.37 -43.80
C SER A 5 66.05 35.85 -43.62
N ALA A 6 66.57 36.16 -42.42
CA ALA A 6 67.92 36.74 -42.28
C ALA A 6 68.50 36.55 -40.87
N VAL A 7 69.82 36.35 -40.86
CA VAL A 7 70.75 36.07 -39.77
C VAL A 7 71.52 37.34 -39.41
N GLY A 8 72.05 37.44 -38.19
CA GLY A 8 73.37 38.04 -37.95
C GLY A 8 73.54 38.83 -36.66
N LEU A 9 74.50 38.41 -35.81
CA LEU A 9 75.75 39.13 -35.45
C LEU A 9 76.42 38.50 -34.18
N PRO A 10 77.74 38.67 -33.96
CA PRO A 10 78.65 37.54 -33.69
C PRO A 10 79.68 37.77 -32.54
N GLU A 11 80.66 36.83 -32.44
CA GLU A 11 82.01 36.93 -31.80
C GLU A 11 82.08 37.08 -30.26
N GLY A 12 83.00 36.49 -29.48
CA GLY A 12 84.23 35.73 -29.68
C GLY A 12 85.04 35.75 -28.35
N PHE A 13 85.93 34.76 -28.14
CA PHE A 13 87.02 34.68 -27.14
C PHE A 13 86.73 34.35 -25.65
N SER A 14 87.10 33.14 -25.20
CA SER A 14 88.41 32.91 -24.54
C SER A 14 88.69 31.41 -24.32
N ASP A 15 89.81 30.95 -24.87
CA ASP A 15 90.48 29.67 -24.60
C ASP A 15 91.16 29.66 -23.21
N GLY A 16 91.39 28.47 -22.64
CA GLY A 16 92.26 28.33 -21.47
C GLY A 16 92.25 26.98 -20.77
N LEU A 17 92.94 26.00 -21.37
CA LEU A 17 93.24 24.67 -20.84
C LEU A 17 93.90 24.67 -19.44
N GLY A 18 93.55 23.69 -18.59
CA GLY A 18 94.33 23.35 -17.41
C GLY A 18 93.70 22.25 -16.55
N ARG A 19 93.92 20.98 -16.94
CA ARG A 19 93.54 19.81 -16.12
C ARG A 19 94.16 19.90 -14.73
N ASN A 20 93.35 19.81 -13.68
CA ASN A 20 93.84 19.31 -12.40
C ASN A 20 92.82 18.41 -11.70
N LYS A 21 93.38 17.36 -11.11
CA LYS A 21 92.76 16.08 -10.72
C LYS A 21 92.42 16.14 -9.22
N MET A 22 91.30 15.52 -8.83
CA MET A 22 90.83 15.24 -7.45
C MET A 22 90.43 16.50 -6.65
N MET A 23 89.30 16.59 -5.96
CA MET A 23 88.57 15.61 -5.17
C MET A 23 87.05 15.85 -5.23
N ARG A 24 86.29 14.77 -5.07
CA ARG A 24 84.84 14.75 -4.85
C ARG A 24 84.50 15.37 -3.49
N ASP A 25 83.50 16.24 -3.43
CA ASP A 25 82.73 16.45 -2.20
C ASP A 25 81.22 16.63 -2.50
N LYS A 26 80.44 16.36 -1.45
CA LYS A 26 79.15 15.65 -1.43
C LYS A 26 77.95 16.39 -2.03
N ARG A 27 77.06 15.62 -2.69
CA ARG A 27 75.62 15.96 -2.78
C ARG A 27 74.88 15.24 -1.66
N LEU A 28 74.01 15.97 -0.95
CA LEU A 28 73.14 15.50 0.12
C LEU A 28 72.21 14.37 -0.37
N PRO A 29 71.93 13.32 0.43
CA PRO A 29 70.97 12.29 0.07
C PRO A 29 69.55 12.86 0.00
N ASN A 30 68.89 12.58 -1.11
CA ASN A 30 67.46 12.80 -1.34
C ASN A 30 66.70 11.81 -0.42
N GLU A 31 66.01 12.29 0.60
CA GLU A 31 65.16 11.46 1.46
C GLU A 31 64.02 10.87 0.62
N SER A 32 64.15 9.60 0.23
CA SER A 32 63.08 8.85 -0.38
C SER A 32 61.98 8.65 0.67
N SER A 33 60.82 9.26 0.45
CA SER A 33 59.64 9.11 1.30
C SER A 33 59.35 7.62 1.50
N PRO A 34 59.09 7.15 2.73
CA PRO A 34 58.83 5.74 2.98
C PRO A 34 57.57 5.31 2.20
N LYS A 35 57.74 4.39 1.24
CA LYS A 35 56.62 3.84 0.47
C LYS A 35 55.89 2.82 1.33
N PHE A 36 54.64 3.12 1.67
CA PHE A 36 53.77 2.18 2.37
C PHE A 36 53.56 0.90 1.54
N SER A 37 53.44 -0.24 2.21
CA SER A 37 53.02 -1.48 1.55
C SER A 37 51.58 -1.32 1.03
N VAL A 38 51.22 -2.05 -0.03
CA VAL A 38 49.87 -2.01 -0.63
C VAL A 38 48.77 -2.17 0.44
N GLY A 39 48.96 -3.08 1.40
CA GLY A 39 48.03 -3.25 2.52
C GLY A 39 47.93 -2.04 3.46
N LYS A 40 49.05 -1.37 3.78
CA LYS A 40 49.05 -0.14 4.59
C LYS A 40 48.43 1.03 3.83
N THR A 41 48.67 1.13 2.52
CA THR A 41 48.05 2.15 1.66
C THR A 41 46.53 1.96 1.61
N ILE A 42 46.04 0.73 1.42
CA ILE A 42 44.61 0.42 1.45
C ILE A 42 44.03 0.75 2.83
N LEU A 43 44.68 0.29 3.91
CA LEU A 43 44.21 0.54 5.27
C LEU A 43 44.14 2.03 5.60
N TYR A 44 45.20 2.80 5.35
CA TYR A 44 45.22 4.24 5.63
C TYR A 44 44.34 5.07 4.70
N SER A 45 44.02 4.55 3.50
CA SER A 45 43.06 5.19 2.59
C SER A 45 41.61 4.94 3.02
N LEU A 46 41.31 3.78 3.61
CA LEU A 46 39.96 3.41 4.04
C LEU A 46 39.65 3.80 5.49
N LEU A 47 40.65 3.88 6.36
CA LEU A 47 40.48 4.17 7.78
C LEU A 47 39.74 5.50 8.05
N PRO A 48 40.04 6.63 7.37
CA PRO A 48 39.28 7.87 7.59
C PRO A 48 37.80 7.73 7.22
N ALA A 49 37.48 7.00 6.14
CA ALA A 49 36.11 6.74 5.73
C ALA A 49 35.38 5.85 6.74
N LEU A 50 36.03 4.77 7.21
CA LEU A 50 35.47 3.89 8.23
C LEU A 50 35.20 4.63 9.55
N VAL A 51 36.13 5.51 9.97
CA VAL A 51 35.93 6.35 11.16
C VAL A 51 34.77 7.32 10.95
N LEU A 52 34.69 8.00 9.79
CA LEU A 52 33.60 8.92 9.48
C LEU A 52 32.23 8.21 9.51
N PHE A 53 32.10 7.08 8.82
CA PHE A 53 30.86 6.31 8.80
C PHE A 53 30.54 5.71 10.17
N GLY A 54 31.54 5.26 10.93
CA GLY A 54 31.36 4.80 12.30
C GLY A 54 30.83 5.89 13.24
N VAL A 55 31.36 7.11 13.12
CA VAL A 55 30.88 8.28 13.88
C VAL A 55 29.46 8.67 13.45
N ALA A 56 29.17 8.68 12.14
CA ALA A 56 27.82 8.97 11.63
C ALA A 56 26.78 7.95 12.09
N GLU A 57 27.11 6.65 12.04
CA GLU A 57 26.26 5.58 12.55
C GLU A 57 26.04 5.71 14.06
N GLY A 58 27.11 5.95 14.82
CA GLY A 58 27.04 6.12 16.27
C GLY A 58 26.17 7.32 16.66
N GLY A 59 26.33 8.45 15.96
CA GLY A 59 25.49 9.65 16.14
C GLY A 59 24.03 9.38 15.80
N ALA A 60 23.75 8.71 14.67
CA ALA A 60 22.39 8.35 14.28
C ALA A 60 21.72 7.41 15.29
N ARG A 61 22.43 6.39 15.80
CA ARG A 61 21.90 5.49 16.85
C ARG A 61 21.59 6.21 18.15
N LEU A 62 22.42 7.18 18.55
CA LEU A 62 22.13 8.01 19.72
C LEU A 62 20.88 8.85 19.49
N LEU A 63 20.72 9.43 18.30
CA LEU A 63 19.51 10.19 17.93
C LEU A 63 18.24 9.33 17.98
N GLU A 64 18.32 8.05 17.57
CA GLU A 64 17.19 7.11 17.62
C GLU A 64 16.65 6.88 19.06
N LEU A 65 17.44 7.12 20.10
CA LEU A 65 16.97 7.04 21.49
C LEU A 65 15.96 8.15 21.83
N TRP A 66 16.10 9.32 21.22
CA TRP A 66 15.18 10.45 21.42
C TRP A 66 14.10 10.52 20.33
N LYS A 67 14.44 10.14 19.10
CA LYS A 67 13.53 10.12 17.95
C LYS A 67 13.62 8.76 17.25
N PRO A 68 12.81 7.78 17.68
CA PRO A 68 12.77 6.47 17.05
C PRO A 68 12.55 6.59 15.53
N PRO A 69 13.18 5.72 14.72
CA PRO A 69 13.02 5.77 13.28
C PRO A 69 11.58 5.44 12.89
N LEU A 70 11.15 5.94 11.73
CA LEU A 70 9.86 5.57 11.16
C LEU A 70 9.81 4.05 10.93
N THR A 71 8.75 3.41 11.42
CA THR A 71 8.48 2.00 11.16
C THR A 71 8.05 1.84 9.71
N LEU A 72 8.64 0.86 9.02
CA LEU A 72 8.44 0.66 7.58
C LEU A 72 7.93 -0.75 7.32
N ASP A 73 6.82 -0.84 6.60
CA ASP A 73 6.42 -2.07 5.96
C ASP A 73 7.15 -2.22 4.62
N TYR A 74 8.23 -2.99 4.58
CA TYR A 74 9.02 -3.17 3.35
C TYR A 74 8.26 -3.78 2.18
N GLY A 75 7.19 -4.54 2.45
CA GLY A 75 6.42 -5.22 1.42
C GLY A 75 5.14 -4.50 1.01
N TRP A 76 4.73 -3.43 1.70
CA TRP A 76 3.43 -2.76 1.51
C TRP A 76 2.21 -3.72 1.49
N GLY A 77 2.32 -4.87 2.15
CA GLY A 77 1.31 -5.94 2.11
C GLY A 77 1.50 -6.99 1.00
N PHE A 78 2.48 -6.84 0.12
CA PHE A 78 2.77 -7.76 -1.00
C PHE A 78 3.69 -8.94 -0.62
N ASN A 79 4.00 -9.13 0.65
CA ASN A 79 4.72 -10.32 1.11
C ASN A 79 4.20 -10.81 2.47
N GLU A 80 4.55 -12.05 2.81
CA GLU A 80 4.16 -12.69 4.08
C GLU A 80 4.77 -12.01 5.32
N GLY A 81 5.85 -11.24 5.12
CA GLY A 81 6.48 -10.45 6.18
C GLY A 81 5.67 -9.21 6.58
N SER A 82 4.75 -8.76 5.72
CA SER A 82 3.90 -7.57 5.90
C SER A 82 2.65 -7.87 6.74
N ARG A 83 2.83 -8.54 7.88
CA ARG A 83 1.77 -8.87 8.84
C ARG A 83 1.01 -7.63 9.32
N VAL A 84 -0.27 -7.78 9.64
CA VAL A 84 -1.14 -6.69 10.12
C VAL A 84 -1.05 -6.52 11.63
N PHE A 85 -0.90 -7.61 12.37
CA PHE A 85 -0.94 -7.60 13.84
C PHE A 85 0.36 -8.09 14.48
N GLU A 86 0.59 -7.66 15.72
CA GLU A 86 1.65 -8.15 16.58
C GLU A 86 1.17 -8.36 18.02
N PRO A 87 1.82 -9.24 18.80
CA PRO A 87 1.48 -9.41 20.21
C PRO A 87 1.67 -8.11 21.00
N GLY A 88 0.66 -7.73 21.77
CA GLY A 88 0.62 -6.52 22.59
C GLY A 88 -0.07 -6.72 23.94
N GLY A 89 -0.13 -5.65 24.74
CA GLY A 89 -0.59 -5.71 26.13
C GLY A 89 0.53 -6.10 27.11
N LEU A 90 0.34 -5.81 28.40
CA LEU A 90 1.36 -5.99 29.44
C LEU A 90 1.87 -7.44 29.52
N LEU A 91 0.97 -8.40 29.30
CA LEU A 91 1.24 -9.83 29.32
C LEU A 91 1.32 -10.47 27.93
N ARG A 92 1.35 -9.67 26.85
CA ARG A 92 1.25 -10.15 25.46
C ARG A 92 0.04 -11.04 25.18
N ASN A 93 -1.04 -10.82 25.92
CA ASN A 93 -2.31 -11.57 25.84
C ASN A 93 -3.30 -10.94 24.85
N LYS A 94 -2.83 -10.02 24.01
CA LYS A 94 -3.62 -9.35 22.98
C LYS A 94 -2.83 -9.34 21.68
N MET A 95 -3.55 -9.21 20.59
CA MET A 95 -3.01 -8.73 19.33
C MET A 95 -3.35 -7.24 19.21
N ILE A 96 -2.44 -6.48 18.63
CA ILE A 96 -2.63 -5.05 18.29
C ILE A 96 -2.20 -4.81 16.86
N THR A 97 -2.82 -3.84 16.19
CA THR A 97 -2.36 -3.41 14.86
C THR A 97 -0.91 -2.94 14.97
N ARG A 98 -0.04 -3.47 14.10
CA ARG A 98 1.37 -3.06 14.02
C ARG A 98 1.48 -1.55 13.77
N PRO A 99 2.39 -0.83 14.45
CA PRO A 99 2.55 0.61 14.26
C PRO A 99 2.73 1.02 12.79
N GLU A 100 3.54 0.28 12.02
CA GLU A 100 3.75 0.48 10.58
C GLU A 100 2.50 0.29 9.72
N LYS A 101 1.48 -0.42 10.22
CA LYS A 101 0.23 -0.70 9.49
C LYS A 101 -0.88 0.30 9.77
N VAL A 102 -0.74 1.17 10.77
CA VAL A 102 -1.75 2.16 11.14
C VAL A 102 -2.04 3.18 10.03
N ILE A 103 -1.13 3.31 9.05
CA ILE A 103 -1.34 4.16 7.88
C ILE A 103 -2.43 3.62 6.94
N SER A 104 -2.54 2.29 6.82
CA SER A 104 -3.51 1.63 5.93
C SER A 104 -4.68 0.98 6.69
N PHE A 105 -4.52 0.68 7.97
CA PHE A 105 -5.49 -0.04 8.79
C PHE A 105 -5.92 0.77 10.01
N VAL A 106 -7.18 0.61 10.40
CA VAL A 106 -7.65 1.09 11.70
C VAL A 106 -6.92 0.36 12.83
N LYS A 107 -6.68 1.07 13.95
CA LYS A 107 -6.16 0.44 15.17
C LYS A 107 -7.20 -0.53 15.71
N GLN A 108 -6.81 -1.79 15.86
CA GLN A 108 -7.58 -2.84 16.49
C GLN A 108 -6.79 -3.40 17.67
N SER A 109 -7.52 -3.97 18.63
CA SER A 109 -6.94 -4.79 19.68
C SER A 109 -7.95 -5.85 20.12
N PHE A 110 -7.51 -7.10 20.19
CA PHE A 110 -8.35 -8.24 20.56
C PHE A 110 -7.54 -9.25 21.38
N ASP A 111 -8.22 -10.03 22.22
CA ASP A 111 -7.56 -10.98 23.12
C ASP A 111 -7.07 -12.23 22.36
N MET A 112 -5.86 -12.68 22.70
CA MET A 112 -5.29 -13.95 22.25
C MET A 112 -4.59 -14.65 23.44
N PRO A 113 -4.90 -15.94 23.71
CA PRO A 113 -5.84 -16.82 23.00
C PRO A 113 -7.29 -16.33 23.07
N LYS A 114 -8.11 -16.74 22.08
CA LYS A 114 -9.51 -16.30 21.97
C LYS A 114 -10.31 -16.77 23.19
N PRO A 115 -11.03 -15.88 23.90
CA PRO A 115 -11.92 -16.28 24.98
C PRO A 115 -13.08 -17.14 24.46
N SER A 116 -13.48 -18.16 25.24
CA SER A 116 -14.53 -19.11 24.84
C SER A 116 -15.92 -18.50 24.72
N ASP A 117 -16.15 -17.34 25.35
CA ASP A 117 -17.41 -16.58 25.27
C ASP A 117 -17.44 -15.62 24.08
N ILE A 118 -16.39 -15.55 23.25
CA ILE A 118 -16.31 -14.66 22.10
C ILE A 118 -16.69 -15.38 20.81
N TYR A 119 -17.63 -14.78 20.07
CA TYR A 119 -17.88 -15.10 18.67
C TYR A 119 -17.15 -14.04 17.82
N ARG A 120 -16.01 -14.42 17.22
CA ARG A 120 -15.09 -13.57 16.49
C ARG A 120 -15.40 -13.59 15.00
N ILE A 121 -15.73 -12.42 14.46
CA ILE A 121 -15.92 -12.21 13.03
C ILE A 121 -14.75 -11.37 12.52
N ILE A 122 -14.17 -11.75 11.38
CA ILE A 122 -13.20 -10.91 10.68
C ILE A 122 -13.85 -10.38 9.41
N ILE A 123 -13.72 -9.08 9.13
CA ILE A 123 -14.12 -8.50 7.86
C ILE A 123 -12.91 -7.99 7.09
N ILE A 124 -12.77 -8.43 5.84
CA ILE A 124 -11.69 -8.03 4.93
C ILE A 124 -12.23 -7.23 3.74
N GLY A 125 -11.40 -6.31 3.25
CA GLY A 125 -11.72 -5.47 2.12
C GLY A 125 -10.77 -4.28 1.97
N GLY A 126 -11.17 -3.35 1.10
CA GLY A 126 -10.46 -2.09 0.90
C GLY A 126 -10.80 -1.00 1.93
N SER A 127 -10.62 0.25 1.52
CA SER A 127 -10.96 1.48 2.26
C SER A 127 -12.43 1.53 2.71
N ASN A 128 -13.37 1.02 1.93
CA ASN A 128 -14.77 0.93 2.36
C ASN A 128 -14.92 0.17 3.69
N VAL A 129 -14.27 -0.99 3.83
CA VAL A 129 -14.27 -1.77 5.09
C VAL A 129 -13.52 -1.03 6.18
N ASN A 130 -12.39 -0.38 5.87
CA ASN A 130 -11.65 0.46 6.82
C ASN A 130 -12.58 1.50 7.47
N TYR A 131 -13.41 2.17 6.67
CA TYR A 131 -14.33 3.23 7.10
C TYR A 131 -15.60 2.71 7.79
N MET A 132 -15.81 1.39 7.85
CA MET A 132 -16.95 0.79 8.55
C MET A 132 -16.73 0.62 10.06
N ASN A 133 -15.57 0.98 10.62
CA ASN A 133 -15.21 0.66 12.01
C ASN A 133 -16.28 1.02 13.06
N TYR A 134 -16.85 2.23 12.96
CA TYR A 134 -17.92 2.65 13.88
C TYR A 134 -19.22 1.86 13.66
N ASN A 135 -19.59 1.55 12.41
CA ASN A 135 -20.76 0.74 12.11
C ASN A 135 -20.61 -0.71 12.59
N LEU A 136 -19.42 -1.30 12.43
CA LEU A 136 -19.10 -2.65 12.91
C LEU A 136 -19.21 -2.73 14.45
N TYR A 137 -18.75 -1.71 15.17
CA TYR A 137 -18.94 -1.62 16.63
C TYR A 137 -20.42 -1.59 17.03
N LYS A 138 -21.25 -0.82 16.31
CA LYS A 138 -22.71 -0.83 16.56
C LYS A 138 -23.31 -2.21 16.27
N MET A 139 -22.93 -2.84 15.16
CA MET A 139 -23.42 -4.17 14.77
C MET A 139 -23.05 -5.23 15.80
N SER A 140 -21.79 -5.28 16.26
CA SER A 140 -21.34 -6.24 17.27
C SER A 140 -22.08 -6.06 18.60
N SER A 141 -22.36 -4.80 19.00
CA SER A 141 -23.16 -4.49 20.17
C SER A 141 -24.60 -4.98 20.04
N ARG A 142 -25.23 -4.81 18.88
CA ARG A 142 -26.59 -5.31 18.61
C ARG A 142 -26.68 -6.83 18.60
N LEU A 143 -25.69 -7.52 18.03
CA LEU A 143 -25.61 -8.98 18.03
C LEU A 143 -25.48 -9.50 19.46
N THR A 144 -24.51 -8.97 20.22
CA THR A 144 -24.25 -9.34 21.63
C THR A 144 -25.46 -9.10 22.54
N ARG A 145 -26.25 -8.05 22.31
CA ARG A 145 -27.41 -7.70 23.13
C ARG A 145 -28.70 -8.42 22.71
N THR A 146 -28.64 -9.37 21.79
CA THR A 146 -29.82 -10.13 21.37
C THR A 146 -30.34 -10.96 22.57
N PRO A 147 -31.65 -10.96 22.86
CA PRO A 147 -32.19 -11.77 23.95
C PRO A 147 -31.82 -13.26 23.80
N GLY A 148 -31.33 -13.87 24.87
CA GLY A 148 -30.89 -15.27 24.88
C GLY A 148 -29.49 -15.54 24.33
N GLU A 149 -28.80 -14.51 23.80
CA GLU A 149 -27.41 -14.64 23.37
C GLU A 149 -26.46 -14.60 24.58
N ASN A 150 -25.61 -15.61 24.69
CA ASN A 150 -24.63 -15.74 25.78
C ASN A 150 -23.19 -15.44 25.31
N ARG A 151 -22.97 -15.39 23.99
CA ARG A 151 -21.68 -15.03 23.39
C ARG A 151 -21.57 -13.52 23.22
N ARG A 152 -20.36 -13.01 23.33
CA ARG A 152 -20.00 -11.64 22.95
C ARG A 152 -19.49 -11.64 21.53
N PHE A 153 -20.12 -10.85 20.66
CA PHE A 153 -19.67 -10.70 19.29
C PHE A 153 -18.54 -9.68 19.22
N GLU A 154 -17.41 -10.10 18.67
CA GLU A 154 -16.26 -9.26 18.36
C GLU A 154 -16.11 -9.22 16.83
N ILE A 155 -15.96 -8.04 16.25
CA ILE A 155 -15.74 -7.89 14.81
C ILE A 155 -14.41 -7.16 14.62
N ILE A 156 -13.43 -7.87 14.06
CA ILE A 156 -12.11 -7.33 13.75
C ILE A 156 -12.16 -6.74 12.34
N ASN A 157 -11.92 -5.43 12.26
CA ASN A 157 -11.85 -4.72 10.99
C ASN A 157 -10.46 -4.86 10.36
N CYS A 158 -10.39 -5.61 9.27
CA CYS A 158 -9.19 -5.83 8.46
C CYS A 158 -9.30 -5.15 7.09
N GLY A 159 -9.98 -4.00 7.01
CA GLY A 159 -10.03 -3.16 5.82
C GLY A 159 -8.75 -2.35 5.63
N GLY A 160 -8.03 -2.60 4.52
CA GLY A 160 -6.81 -1.87 4.17
C GLY A 160 -7.08 -0.78 3.14
N CYS A 161 -6.68 0.47 3.40
CA CYS A 161 -6.74 1.53 2.40
C CYS A 161 -5.92 1.13 1.16
N ALA A 162 -6.52 1.26 -0.03
CA ALA A 162 -6.02 0.79 -1.33
C ALA A 162 -5.86 -0.74 -1.49
N TYR A 163 -6.17 -1.58 -0.49
CA TYR A 163 -5.98 -3.03 -0.61
C TYR A 163 -6.99 -3.63 -1.59
N GLY A 164 -6.48 -4.38 -2.57
CA GLY A 164 -7.20 -5.29 -3.43
C GLY A 164 -6.94 -6.74 -3.00
N THR A 165 -7.48 -7.69 -3.76
CA THR A 165 -7.53 -9.09 -3.30
C THR A 165 -6.18 -9.81 -3.22
N SER A 166 -5.13 -9.37 -3.93
CA SER A 166 -3.84 -10.06 -3.83
C SER A 166 -3.21 -9.86 -2.45
N ARG A 167 -3.25 -8.64 -1.91
CA ARG A 167 -2.81 -8.39 -0.52
C ARG A 167 -3.74 -9.03 0.50
N LEU A 168 -5.05 -9.00 0.29
CA LEU A 168 -6.00 -9.68 1.18
C LEU A 168 -5.74 -11.19 1.25
N ARG A 169 -5.42 -11.83 0.11
CA ARG A 169 -5.04 -13.24 0.06
C ARG A 169 -3.78 -13.54 0.88
N ILE A 170 -2.76 -12.68 0.80
CA ILE A 170 -1.51 -12.83 1.57
C ILE A 170 -1.77 -12.74 3.08
N MET A 171 -2.76 -11.95 3.50
CA MET A 171 -3.13 -11.81 4.91
C MET A 171 -3.80 -13.06 5.49
N MET A 172 -4.39 -13.93 4.67
CA MET A 172 -5.25 -15.03 5.15
C MET A 172 -4.59 -15.98 6.16
N PRO A 173 -3.36 -16.49 5.95
CA PRO A 173 -2.72 -17.37 6.94
C PRO A 173 -2.57 -16.70 8.33
N GLU A 174 -2.31 -15.40 8.36
CA GLU A 174 -2.30 -14.65 9.61
C GLU A 174 -3.70 -14.54 10.21
N LEU A 175 -4.71 -14.15 9.43
CA LEU A 175 -6.07 -13.92 9.93
C LEU A 175 -6.73 -15.20 10.46
N LEU A 176 -6.52 -16.33 9.79
CA LEU A 176 -7.05 -17.63 10.20
C LEU A 176 -6.41 -18.10 11.53
N SER A 177 -5.17 -17.72 11.81
CA SER A 177 -4.50 -18.02 13.10
C SER A 177 -5.14 -17.32 14.31
N TYR A 178 -6.09 -16.40 14.10
CA TYR A 178 -6.86 -15.74 15.16
C TYR A 178 -8.20 -16.40 15.47
N GLU A 179 -8.42 -17.61 14.94
CA GLU A 179 -9.60 -18.45 15.23
C GLU A 179 -10.93 -17.72 14.98
N PRO A 180 -11.13 -17.09 13.81
CA PRO A 180 -12.44 -16.49 13.50
C PRO A 180 -13.52 -17.57 13.41
N ASP A 181 -14.72 -17.26 13.89
CA ASP A 181 -15.92 -18.09 13.67
C ASP A 181 -16.61 -17.77 12.34
N MET A 182 -16.24 -16.67 11.69
CA MET A 182 -16.81 -16.22 10.42
C MET A 182 -15.91 -15.19 9.72
N LEU A 183 -15.87 -15.23 8.39
CA LEU A 183 -15.25 -14.22 7.55
C LEU A 183 -16.32 -13.45 6.74
N LEU A 184 -16.19 -12.12 6.68
CA LEU A 184 -16.98 -11.26 5.81
C LEU A 184 -16.07 -10.65 4.73
N ILE A 185 -16.55 -10.59 3.49
CA ILE A 185 -15.79 -10.04 2.35
C ILE A 185 -16.58 -8.92 1.69
N TYR A 186 -16.00 -7.71 1.65
CA TYR A 186 -16.46 -6.58 0.84
C TYR A 186 -15.26 -5.98 0.11
N SER A 187 -14.97 -6.48 -1.10
CA SER A 187 -13.77 -6.13 -1.87
C SER A 187 -14.02 -6.15 -3.37
N GLY A 188 -13.36 -5.25 -4.11
CA GLY A 188 -13.45 -5.15 -5.56
C GLY A 188 -13.06 -3.77 -6.10
N HIS A 189 -13.05 -2.74 -5.25
CA HIS A 189 -12.76 -1.36 -5.67
C HIS A 189 -11.30 -1.12 -6.09
N ASN A 190 -10.34 -1.84 -5.52
CA ASN A 190 -8.92 -1.50 -5.60
C ASN A 190 -8.09 -2.47 -6.44
N GLU A 191 -8.71 -3.35 -7.24
CA GLU A 191 -7.98 -4.39 -7.97
C GLU A 191 -6.97 -3.82 -8.98
N PHE A 192 -7.24 -2.62 -9.51
CA PHE A 192 -6.35 -1.90 -10.41
C PHE A 192 -5.40 -0.94 -9.69
N GLU A 193 -5.83 -0.30 -8.60
CA GLU A 193 -4.99 0.58 -7.78
C GLU A 193 -3.81 -0.19 -7.16
N GLU A 194 -4.09 -1.40 -6.67
CA GLU A 194 -3.07 -2.28 -6.06
C GLU A 194 -1.92 -2.60 -7.02
N MET A 195 -2.16 -2.67 -8.33
CA MET A 195 -1.10 -2.95 -9.27
C MET A 195 -0.08 -1.83 -9.38
N ILE A 196 -0.54 -0.58 -9.38
CA ILE A 196 0.36 0.56 -9.48
C ILE A 196 1.23 0.58 -8.22
N HIS A 197 0.64 0.31 -7.06
CA HIS A 197 1.39 0.11 -5.83
C HIS A 197 2.39 -1.04 -5.92
N LYS A 198 2.00 -2.19 -6.51
CA LYS A 198 2.92 -3.32 -6.71
C LYS A 198 4.10 -2.95 -7.62
N ALA A 199 3.88 -2.15 -8.67
CA ALA A 199 4.94 -1.71 -9.57
C ALA A 199 5.95 -0.75 -8.88
N LEU A 200 5.49 0.00 -7.87
CA LEU A 200 6.35 0.85 -7.04
C LEU A 200 7.17 0.05 -6.01
N VAL A 201 6.72 -1.15 -5.64
CA VAL A 201 7.39 -2.03 -4.66
C VAL A 201 8.25 -3.06 -5.36
N ASN A 202 9.57 -2.88 -5.28
CA ASN A 202 10.49 -3.94 -5.67
C ASN A 202 10.63 -4.98 -4.54
N VAL A 203 9.69 -5.92 -4.46
CA VAL A 203 9.66 -7.00 -3.46
C VAL A 203 10.97 -7.82 -3.46
N GLU A 204 11.60 -8.01 -4.63
CA GLU A 204 12.86 -8.74 -4.76
C GLU A 204 14.03 -8.03 -4.07
N SER A 205 13.97 -6.70 -3.96
CA SER A 205 14.99 -5.89 -3.30
C SER A 205 14.87 -5.83 -1.77
N ILE A 206 13.82 -6.40 -1.18
CA ILE A 206 13.55 -6.32 0.26
C ILE A 206 14.75 -6.79 1.13
N PRO A 207 15.46 -7.89 0.82
CA PRO A 207 16.64 -8.27 1.59
C PRO A 207 17.73 -7.20 1.59
N VAL A 208 17.93 -6.54 0.44
CA VAL A 208 18.90 -5.43 0.29
C VAL A 208 18.45 -4.21 1.08
N GLN A 209 17.16 -3.86 1.03
CA GLN A 209 16.60 -2.77 1.82
C GLN A 209 16.76 -3.03 3.32
N LYS A 210 16.46 -4.25 3.80
CA LYS A 210 16.66 -4.65 5.20
C LYS A 210 18.14 -4.56 5.59
N ALA A 211 19.06 -4.97 4.72
CA ALA A 211 20.49 -4.87 4.97
C ALA A 211 20.96 -3.41 5.02
N ALA A 212 20.55 -2.57 4.06
CA ALA A 212 20.89 -1.16 4.03
C ALA A 212 20.36 -0.44 5.28
N TYR A 213 19.07 -0.60 5.57
CA TYR A 213 18.45 0.01 6.74
C TYR A 213 18.72 -0.72 8.04
N SER A 214 19.68 -1.64 8.10
CA SER A 214 20.29 -2.07 9.37
C SER A 214 21.18 -0.97 9.97
N LEU A 215 21.68 -0.05 9.12
CA LEU A 215 22.46 1.12 9.50
C LEU A 215 21.53 2.30 9.88
N ALA A 216 21.67 2.80 11.11
CA ALA A 216 20.93 3.95 11.63
C ALA A 216 21.16 5.22 10.80
N MET A 217 22.38 5.43 10.26
CA MET A 217 22.64 6.60 9.41
C MET A 217 21.75 6.61 8.16
N LEU A 218 21.47 5.44 7.57
CA LEU A 218 20.67 5.31 6.36
C LEU A 218 19.17 5.43 6.68
N ARG A 219 18.72 4.96 7.85
CA ARG A 219 17.36 5.23 8.35
C ARG A 219 17.15 6.72 8.62
N LEU A 220 18.11 7.37 9.29
CA LEU A 220 18.05 8.80 9.57
C LEU A 220 18.02 9.65 8.30
N LEU A 221 18.87 9.31 7.31
CA LEU A 221 18.86 10.00 6.01
C LEU A 221 17.52 9.82 5.30
N ARG A 222 16.99 8.59 5.25
CA ARG A 222 15.66 8.31 4.69
C ARG A 222 14.58 9.13 5.39
N ASP A 223 14.55 9.13 6.72
CA ASP A 223 13.51 9.82 7.51
C ASP A 223 13.62 11.34 7.39
N MET A 224 14.84 11.87 7.24
CA MET A 224 15.07 13.28 6.94
C MET A 224 14.57 13.64 5.54
N LEU A 225 14.86 12.82 4.53
CA LEU A 225 14.34 13.01 3.17
C LEU A 225 12.81 12.96 3.16
N ALA A 226 12.21 11.99 3.83
CA ALA A 226 10.75 11.90 4.00
C ALA A 226 10.19 13.15 4.71
N SER A 227 10.84 13.62 5.78
CA SER A 227 10.40 14.82 6.52
C SER A 227 10.52 16.09 5.69
N VAL A 228 11.58 16.25 4.89
CA VAL A 228 11.79 17.40 3.99
C VAL A 228 10.77 17.38 2.85
N GLN A 229 10.50 16.20 2.27
CA GLN A 229 9.41 16.03 1.30
C GLN A 229 8.07 16.47 1.92
N MET A 230 7.78 16.05 3.15
CA MET A 230 6.54 16.46 3.86
C MET A 230 6.47 17.95 4.22
N THR A 231 7.60 18.64 4.38
CA THR A 231 7.64 20.06 4.79
C THR A 231 7.69 21.02 3.59
N CYS A 232 8.26 20.61 2.47
CA CYS A 232 8.31 21.40 1.22
C CYS A 232 7.03 21.30 0.38
N LEU A 233 6.08 20.43 0.77
CA LEU A 233 4.77 20.30 0.13
C LEU A 233 3.74 21.10 0.94
N ASP A 234 3.17 22.12 0.30
CA ASP A 234 2.19 23.06 0.85
C ASP A 234 0.91 22.37 1.36
N VAL A 235 0.29 22.92 2.40
CA VAL A 235 -0.86 22.37 3.14
C VAL A 235 -2.13 22.24 2.28
N GLN A 236 -2.18 22.89 1.12
CA GLN A 236 -3.25 22.73 0.13
C GLN A 236 -3.02 21.56 -0.85
N THR A 237 -1.76 21.17 -1.09
CA THR A 237 -1.40 20.00 -1.92
C THR A 237 -1.60 18.68 -1.16
N LEU A 238 -1.70 18.75 0.17
CA LEU A 238 -2.02 17.65 1.10
C LEU A 238 -3.41 17.03 0.93
N ARG A 239 -4.24 17.53 -0.01
CA ARG A 239 -5.43 16.80 -0.48
C ARG A 239 -5.11 15.73 -1.52
N GLU A 240 -3.91 15.75 -2.12
CA GLU A 240 -3.51 14.88 -3.24
C GLU A 240 -2.09 14.29 -3.10
N THR A 241 -1.50 14.24 -1.90
CA THR A 241 -0.29 13.42 -1.66
C THR A 241 -0.49 12.52 -0.46
N VAL A 242 -1.44 11.60 -0.60
CA VAL A 242 -1.49 10.39 0.23
C VAL A 242 -0.20 9.60 -0.05
N PRO A 243 0.40 8.90 0.95
CA PRO A 243 1.52 8.01 0.70
C PRO A 243 1.32 7.17 -0.56
N PRO A 244 2.37 6.86 -1.34
CA PRO A 244 2.24 6.05 -2.57
C PRO A 244 1.59 4.69 -2.34
N GLU A 245 1.36 4.26 -1.10
CA GLU A 245 0.54 3.12 -0.69
C GLU A 245 -0.99 3.34 -0.77
N ILE A 246 -1.45 4.59 -0.92
CA ILE A 246 -2.83 5.08 -0.81
C ILE A 246 -3.09 6.19 -1.88
N ASP A 247 -2.22 6.33 -2.87
CA ASP A 247 -2.22 7.49 -3.76
C ASP A 247 -3.39 7.45 -4.75
N ALA A 248 -4.28 8.43 -4.64
CA ALA A 248 -5.41 8.65 -5.54
C ALA A 248 -5.01 9.10 -6.96
N SER A 249 -3.74 9.48 -7.19
CA SER A 249 -3.21 9.87 -8.50
C SER A 249 -2.96 8.68 -9.46
N THR A 250 -3.14 7.46 -8.95
CA THR A 250 -3.08 6.20 -9.70
C THR A 250 -4.04 6.12 -10.90
N GLY A 251 -4.98 7.06 -11.03
CA GLY A 251 -5.96 7.17 -12.12
C GLY A 251 -5.44 7.56 -13.52
N MET A 252 -4.12 7.69 -13.72
CA MET A 252 -3.53 8.14 -15.00
C MET A 252 -3.08 7.02 -15.93
N TYR A 253 -3.08 5.76 -15.48
CA TYR A 253 -2.65 4.63 -16.29
C TYR A 253 -3.81 4.02 -17.06
N ALA A 254 -3.77 4.12 -18.40
CA ALA A 254 -4.76 3.47 -19.25
C ALA A 254 -4.38 2.00 -19.49
N PHE A 255 -5.07 1.07 -18.81
CA PHE A 255 -4.88 -0.36 -19.03
C PHE A 255 -5.40 -0.82 -20.40
N SER A 256 -4.67 -1.73 -21.02
CA SER A 256 -5.13 -2.49 -22.18
C SER A 256 -6.25 -3.48 -21.83
N ALA A 257 -7.00 -3.93 -22.83
CA ALA A 257 -8.05 -4.94 -22.64
C ALA A 257 -7.47 -6.27 -22.13
N GLU A 258 -6.27 -6.64 -22.58
CA GLU A 258 -5.55 -7.83 -22.14
C GLU A 258 -5.15 -7.74 -20.66
N GLU A 259 -4.63 -6.58 -20.22
CA GLU A 259 -4.32 -6.33 -18.81
C GLU A 259 -5.59 -6.42 -17.97
N ILE A 260 -6.66 -5.71 -18.34
CA ILE A 260 -7.95 -5.75 -17.63
C ILE A 260 -8.44 -7.20 -17.48
N ALA A 261 -8.41 -8.00 -18.55
CA ALA A 261 -8.81 -9.40 -18.50
C ALA A 261 -7.92 -10.22 -17.57
N ALA A 262 -6.60 -10.02 -17.61
CA ALA A 262 -5.66 -10.71 -16.71
C ALA A 262 -5.92 -10.34 -15.23
N HIS A 263 -6.21 -9.07 -14.93
CA HIS A 263 -6.51 -8.61 -13.57
C HIS A 263 -7.83 -9.14 -13.06
N MET A 264 -8.85 -9.21 -13.90
CA MET A 264 -10.13 -9.80 -13.53
C MET A 264 -10.02 -11.31 -13.29
N ASN A 265 -9.17 -12.01 -14.04
CA ASN A 265 -8.87 -13.42 -13.74
C ASN A 265 -8.13 -13.57 -12.40
N LEU A 266 -7.13 -12.72 -12.13
CA LEU A 266 -6.42 -12.74 -10.86
C LEU A 266 -7.35 -12.42 -9.67
N TYR A 267 -8.26 -11.45 -9.82
CA TYR A 267 -9.28 -11.12 -8.82
C TYR A 267 -10.15 -12.34 -8.49
N ARG A 268 -10.64 -13.04 -9.52
CA ARG A 268 -11.39 -14.29 -9.37
C ARG A 268 -10.59 -15.36 -8.64
N GLU A 269 -9.34 -15.59 -9.06
CA GLU A 269 -8.46 -16.58 -8.44
C GLU A 269 -8.19 -16.26 -6.98
N ASN A 270 -7.97 -14.99 -6.64
CA ASN A 270 -7.72 -14.56 -5.27
C ASN A 270 -8.96 -14.73 -4.39
N LEU A 271 -10.14 -14.33 -4.84
CA LEU A 271 -11.38 -14.57 -4.11
C LEU A 271 -11.62 -16.06 -3.87
N ALA A 272 -11.47 -16.90 -4.90
CA ALA A 272 -11.60 -18.33 -4.77
C ALA A 272 -10.58 -18.92 -3.78
N ALA A 273 -9.33 -18.45 -3.81
CA ALA A 273 -8.28 -18.89 -2.89
C ALA A 273 -8.54 -18.46 -1.43
N ILE A 274 -9.06 -17.25 -1.21
CA ILE A 274 -9.47 -16.77 0.12
C ILE A 274 -10.58 -17.67 0.69
N VAL A 275 -11.61 -17.94 -0.13
CA VAL A 275 -12.75 -18.77 0.28
C VAL A 275 -12.33 -20.22 0.52
N SER A 276 -11.49 -20.80 -0.34
CA SER A 276 -10.98 -22.16 -0.17
C SER A 276 -10.22 -22.33 1.16
N GLN A 277 -9.33 -21.38 1.50
CA GLN A 277 -8.61 -21.41 2.79
C GLN A 277 -9.55 -21.36 3.99
N CYS A 278 -10.65 -20.59 3.93
CA CYS A 278 -11.65 -20.57 4.99
C CYS A 278 -12.39 -21.90 5.10
N ARG A 279 -12.73 -22.50 3.95
CA ARG A 279 -13.45 -23.78 3.89
C ARG A 279 -12.62 -24.94 4.41
N GLU A 280 -11.30 -24.92 4.19
CA GLU A 280 -10.36 -25.92 4.72
C GLU A 280 -10.32 -25.92 6.27
N GLU A 281 -10.63 -24.77 6.89
CA GLU A 281 -10.69 -24.57 8.34
C GLU A 281 -12.14 -24.53 8.87
N ASP A 282 -13.13 -24.94 8.07
CA ASP A 282 -14.57 -24.93 8.39
C ASP A 282 -15.14 -23.55 8.82
N ILE A 283 -14.55 -22.46 8.34
CA ILE A 283 -14.99 -21.09 8.64
C ILE A 283 -16.04 -20.63 7.61
N PRO A 284 -17.27 -20.28 8.03
CA PRO A 284 -18.28 -19.74 7.14
C PRO A 284 -17.88 -18.37 6.59
N VAL A 285 -18.21 -18.14 5.31
CA VAL A 285 -17.90 -16.89 4.61
C VAL A 285 -19.19 -16.26 4.09
N ILE A 286 -19.37 -14.96 4.34
CA ILE A 286 -20.39 -14.13 3.68
C ILE A 286 -19.67 -13.14 2.76
N ILE A 287 -20.10 -13.03 1.51
CA ILE A 287 -19.52 -12.12 0.52
C ILE A 287 -20.57 -11.13 0.02
N SER A 288 -20.15 -9.91 -0.30
CA SER A 288 -21.02 -8.87 -0.85
C SER A 288 -20.52 -8.38 -2.20
N THR A 289 -21.46 -8.12 -3.13
CA THR A 289 -21.19 -7.23 -4.26
C THR A 289 -20.88 -5.82 -3.77
N VAL A 290 -20.13 -5.05 -4.56
CA VAL A 290 -19.71 -3.69 -4.22
C VAL A 290 -20.52 -2.65 -5.00
N ALA A 291 -20.85 -1.53 -4.36
CA ALA A 291 -21.49 -0.41 -5.05
C ALA A 291 -20.46 0.48 -5.75
N SER A 292 -20.81 0.98 -6.93
CA SER A 292 -20.02 1.94 -7.70
C SER A 292 -20.83 3.21 -7.92
N ASN A 293 -20.16 4.37 -7.96
CA ASN A 293 -20.86 5.61 -8.27
C ASN A 293 -21.17 5.66 -9.78
N TYR A 294 -22.45 5.58 -10.13
CA TYR A 294 -22.98 5.77 -11.48
C TYR A 294 -23.49 7.20 -11.70
N TRP A 295 -23.73 7.96 -10.64
CA TRP A 295 -24.12 9.37 -10.71
C TRP A 295 -22.97 10.27 -11.18
N LYS A 296 -21.77 10.05 -10.63
CA LYS A 296 -20.51 10.72 -10.98
C LYS A 296 -19.43 9.65 -11.17
N PRO A 297 -19.46 8.93 -12.31
CA PRO A 297 -18.49 7.87 -12.55
C PRO A 297 -17.08 8.44 -12.72
N GLY A 298 -16.08 7.78 -12.13
CA GLY A 298 -14.67 8.06 -12.35
C GLY A 298 -14.25 7.55 -13.72
N LEU A 299 -14.54 8.33 -14.77
CA LEU A 299 -14.19 8.01 -16.15
C LEU A 299 -12.82 8.61 -16.52
N HIS A 300 -12.07 7.91 -17.37
CA HIS A 300 -10.83 8.44 -17.93
C HIS A 300 -11.09 9.70 -18.78
N ALA A 301 -10.11 10.60 -18.89
CA ALA A 301 -10.26 11.88 -19.59
C ALA A 301 -10.73 11.76 -21.05
N THR A 302 -10.43 10.63 -21.71
CA THR A 302 -10.88 10.32 -23.07
C THR A 302 -12.40 10.10 -23.19
N LEU A 303 -13.10 9.91 -22.07
CA LEU A 303 -14.55 9.71 -21.99
C LEU A 303 -15.29 10.93 -21.40
N ALA A 304 -14.65 12.11 -21.39
CA ALA A 304 -15.24 13.33 -20.83
C ALA A 304 -16.61 13.68 -21.44
N ASP A 305 -16.75 13.56 -22.77
CA ASP A 305 -18.02 13.81 -23.46
C ASP A 305 -19.12 12.82 -23.04
N THR A 306 -18.73 11.57 -22.76
CA THR A 306 -19.65 10.55 -22.23
C THR A 306 -20.10 10.91 -20.83
N GLY A 307 -19.17 11.35 -19.97
CA GLY A 307 -19.49 11.88 -18.64
C GLY A 307 -20.46 13.06 -18.67
N ALA A 308 -20.24 14.01 -19.58
CA ALA A 308 -21.14 15.14 -19.77
C ALA A 308 -22.53 14.69 -20.24
N ARG A 309 -22.60 13.71 -21.15
CA ARG A 309 -23.87 13.14 -21.62
C ARG A 309 -24.63 12.41 -20.51
N ILE A 310 -23.94 11.68 -19.64
CA ILE A 310 -24.53 11.02 -18.46
C ILE A 310 -25.19 12.07 -17.57
N GLN A 311 -24.47 13.16 -17.25
CA GLN A 311 -25.04 14.23 -16.41
C GLN A 311 -26.24 14.91 -17.07
N GLN A 312 -26.18 15.15 -18.37
CA GLN A 312 -27.31 15.72 -19.11
C GLN A 312 -28.56 14.82 -19.02
N LEU A 313 -28.40 13.49 -19.11
CA LEU A 313 -29.51 12.56 -18.96
C LEU A 313 -30.14 12.65 -17.55
N TYR A 314 -29.32 12.80 -16.52
CA TYR A 314 -29.81 13.02 -15.16
C TYR A 314 -30.54 14.35 -14.99
N ASP A 315 -30.03 15.42 -15.59
CA ASP A 315 -30.68 16.74 -15.58
C ASP A 315 -32.02 16.74 -16.34
N GLU A 316 -32.15 15.88 -17.35
CA GLU A 316 -33.40 15.63 -18.11
C GLU A 316 -34.38 14.69 -17.37
N GLY A 317 -34.02 14.16 -16.20
CA GLY A 317 -34.82 13.19 -15.44
C GLY A 317 -34.82 11.77 -16.02
N ARG A 318 -33.89 11.47 -16.93
CA ARG A 318 -33.75 10.17 -17.63
C ARG A 318 -32.74 9.28 -16.91
N TYR A 319 -33.03 8.96 -15.64
CA TYR A 319 -32.09 8.30 -14.73
C TYR A 319 -31.66 6.90 -15.17
N GLU A 320 -32.60 6.08 -15.65
CA GLU A 320 -32.30 4.72 -16.11
C GLU A 320 -31.35 4.74 -17.32
N GLU A 321 -31.58 5.64 -18.28
CA GLU A 321 -30.72 5.79 -19.46
C GLU A 321 -29.33 6.34 -19.09
N GLY A 322 -29.27 7.32 -18.17
CA GLY A 322 -28.00 7.84 -17.66
C GLY A 322 -27.19 6.77 -16.94
N MET A 323 -27.84 5.95 -16.10
CA MET A 323 -27.18 4.85 -15.40
C MET A 323 -26.74 3.74 -16.38
N ALA A 324 -27.54 3.42 -17.39
CA ALA A 324 -27.16 2.44 -18.40
C ALA A 324 -25.91 2.90 -19.17
N LEU A 325 -25.88 4.17 -19.59
CA LEU A 325 -24.70 4.75 -20.24
C LEU A 325 -23.49 4.81 -19.31
N ALA A 326 -23.69 5.10 -18.02
CA ALA A 326 -22.64 5.03 -17.03
C ALA A 326 -22.08 3.60 -16.98
N ARG A 327 -22.91 2.58 -16.74
CA ARG A 327 -22.47 1.16 -16.69
C ARG A 327 -21.67 0.74 -17.93
N GLU A 328 -22.14 1.11 -19.12
CA GLU A 328 -21.44 0.83 -20.38
C GLU A 328 -20.07 1.52 -20.43
N ALA A 329 -20.02 2.83 -20.14
CA ALA A 329 -18.77 3.59 -20.09
C ALA A 329 -17.81 3.02 -19.03
N LEU A 330 -18.34 2.62 -17.88
CA LEU A 330 -17.59 2.02 -16.80
C LEU A 330 -16.91 0.71 -17.23
N ALA A 331 -17.63 -0.14 -17.96
CA ALA A 331 -17.16 -1.44 -18.43
C ALA A 331 -16.13 -1.34 -19.58
N GLY A 332 -16.24 -0.32 -20.43
CA GLY A 332 -15.33 -0.11 -21.57
C GLY A 332 -14.13 0.81 -21.27
N SER A 333 -14.09 1.42 -20.09
CA SER A 333 -13.06 2.42 -19.77
C SER A 333 -11.75 1.77 -19.31
N PRO A 334 -10.58 2.34 -19.66
CA PRO A 334 -9.26 1.85 -19.25
C PRO A 334 -8.93 2.30 -17.81
N ARG A 335 -9.82 2.03 -16.85
CA ARG A 335 -9.90 2.76 -15.57
C ARG A 335 -9.86 1.88 -14.31
N HIS A 336 -9.92 2.55 -13.16
CA HIS A 336 -9.64 2.02 -11.83
C HIS A 336 -10.86 1.92 -10.89
N GLN A 337 -12.08 2.06 -11.40
CA GLN A 337 -13.28 1.93 -10.57
C GLN A 337 -13.98 0.60 -10.88
N ALA A 338 -14.45 -0.07 -9.83
CA ALA A 338 -15.24 -1.28 -9.94
C ALA A 338 -16.47 -1.09 -10.86
N SER A 339 -16.90 -2.18 -11.47
CA SER A 339 -17.96 -2.23 -12.46
C SER A 339 -18.80 -3.50 -12.30
N ASP A 340 -19.73 -3.68 -13.24
CA ASP A 340 -20.54 -4.89 -13.35
C ASP A 340 -19.67 -6.15 -13.54
N THR A 341 -18.43 -6.02 -14.01
CA THR A 341 -17.49 -7.13 -14.17
C THR A 341 -17.04 -7.70 -12.83
N GLU A 342 -16.62 -6.87 -11.89
CA GLU A 342 -16.23 -7.27 -10.54
C GLU A 342 -17.42 -7.90 -9.82
N ASN A 343 -18.61 -7.27 -9.90
CA ASN A 343 -19.82 -7.83 -9.28
C ASN A 343 -20.24 -9.17 -9.91
N ARG A 344 -20.04 -9.37 -11.21
CA ARG A 344 -20.25 -10.67 -11.85
C ARG A 344 -19.31 -11.73 -11.28
N ILE A 345 -18.02 -11.42 -11.13
CA ILE A 345 -17.03 -12.33 -10.55
C ILE A 345 -17.39 -12.69 -9.11
N ILE A 346 -17.78 -11.71 -8.29
CA ILE A 346 -18.24 -11.93 -6.91
C ILE A 346 -19.41 -12.92 -6.89
N LYS A 347 -20.42 -12.70 -7.74
CA LYS A 347 -21.60 -13.58 -7.84
C LYS A 347 -21.23 -14.99 -8.27
N GLU A 348 -20.35 -15.13 -9.26
CA GLU A 348 -19.88 -16.43 -9.74
C GLU A 348 -19.10 -17.20 -8.66
N VAL A 349 -18.22 -16.52 -7.91
CA VAL A 349 -17.51 -17.14 -6.77
C VAL A 349 -18.50 -17.54 -5.67
N ALA A 350 -19.45 -16.66 -5.32
CA ALA A 350 -20.48 -16.99 -4.34
C ALA A 350 -21.29 -18.22 -4.76
N GLN A 351 -21.68 -18.31 -6.04
CA GLN A 351 -22.38 -19.46 -6.59
C GLN A 351 -21.51 -20.73 -6.56
N GLN A 352 -20.26 -20.65 -7.02
CA GLN A 352 -19.32 -21.77 -7.07
C GLN A 352 -19.12 -22.41 -5.70
N PHE A 353 -19.01 -21.59 -4.64
CA PHE A 353 -18.79 -22.05 -3.28
C PHE A 353 -20.07 -22.15 -2.44
N SER A 354 -21.24 -21.84 -3.02
CA SER A 354 -22.54 -21.80 -2.32
C SER A 354 -22.53 -20.90 -1.08
N LEU A 355 -21.93 -19.71 -1.21
CA LEU A 355 -21.82 -18.73 -0.15
C LEU A 355 -23.11 -17.90 -0.03
N PRO A 356 -23.50 -17.50 1.19
CA PRO A 356 -24.40 -16.38 1.40
C PRO A 356 -23.88 -15.12 0.70
N LEU A 357 -24.72 -14.56 -0.19
CA LEU A 357 -24.40 -13.38 -0.99
C LEU A 357 -25.25 -12.20 -0.52
N VAL A 358 -24.60 -11.14 -0.05
CA VAL A 358 -25.23 -9.84 0.13
C VAL A 358 -25.18 -9.09 -1.20
N GLU A 359 -26.34 -8.79 -1.80
CA GLU A 359 -26.41 -7.96 -3.01
C GLU A 359 -26.25 -6.46 -2.68
N GLY A 360 -25.11 -6.10 -2.08
CA GLY A 360 -24.80 -4.74 -1.63
C GLY A 360 -25.02 -3.64 -2.67
N GLU A 361 -24.65 -3.86 -3.93
CA GLU A 361 -24.89 -2.88 -5.01
C GLU A 361 -26.39 -2.62 -5.20
N LYS A 362 -27.19 -3.69 -5.24
CA LYS A 362 -28.64 -3.61 -5.41
C LYS A 362 -29.29 -2.91 -4.23
N LEU A 363 -28.86 -3.18 -3.00
CA LEU A 363 -29.36 -2.51 -1.80
C LEU A 363 -29.12 -1.01 -1.84
N ILE A 364 -27.96 -0.57 -2.36
CA ILE A 364 -27.67 0.85 -2.55
C ILE A 364 -28.54 1.43 -3.67
N LEU A 365 -28.66 0.74 -4.79
CA LEU A 365 -29.52 1.14 -5.91
C LEU A 365 -30.97 1.36 -5.45
N GLU A 366 -31.55 0.41 -4.73
CA GLU A 366 -32.93 0.49 -4.23
C GLU A 366 -33.15 1.59 -3.18
N ALA A 367 -32.08 2.02 -2.50
CA ALA A 367 -32.14 3.05 -1.47
C ALA A 367 -31.88 4.47 -2.00
N GLU A 368 -31.35 4.62 -3.22
CA GLU A 368 -31.12 5.92 -3.83
C GLU A 368 -32.44 6.54 -4.33
N PRO A 369 -32.62 7.87 -4.25
CA PRO A 369 -33.87 8.53 -4.59
C PRO A 369 -34.40 8.18 -5.99
N HIS A 370 -33.51 8.08 -6.98
CA HIS A 370 -33.86 7.77 -8.35
C HIS A 370 -33.31 6.43 -8.86
N GLY A 371 -32.88 5.54 -7.96
CA GLY A 371 -32.33 4.25 -8.37
C GLY A 371 -30.94 4.33 -9.00
N VAL A 372 -30.16 5.38 -8.72
CA VAL A 372 -28.80 5.57 -9.26
C VAL A 372 -27.78 5.66 -8.12
N PRO A 373 -26.98 4.60 -7.90
CA PRO A 373 -25.88 4.63 -6.94
C PRO A 373 -24.97 5.85 -7.08
N GLY A 374 -24.82 6.60 -5.99
CA GLY A 374 -23.93 7.75 -5.88
C GLY A 374 -24.62 9.10 -5.97
N GLU A 375 -25.94 9.11 -6.03
CA GLU A 375 -26.75 10.31 -5.86
C GLU A 375 -26.61 10.84 -4.42
N THR A 376 -26.72 9.97 -3.41
CA THR A 376 -26.63 10.35 -1.98
C THR A 376 -25.81 9.38 -1.12
N LEU A 377 -25.63 8.12 -1.54
CA LEU A 377 -25.05 7.06 -0.72
C LEU A 377 -23.57 6.78 -0.99
N LEU A 378 -22.93 7.51 -1.92
CA LEU A 378 -21.48 7.51 -2.11
C LEU A 378 -20.90 8.93 -2.00
N SER A 379 -19.74 9.05 -1.33
CA SER A 379 -19.04 10.34 -1.15
C SER A 379 -18.14 10.71 -2.32
N ASP A 380 -17.72 9.71 -3.10
CA ASP A 380 -16.91 9.84 -4.31
C ASP A 380 -17.23 8.69 -5.26
N HIS A 381 -16.30 8.32 -6.14
CA HIS A 381 -16.53 7.29 -7.16
C HIS A 381 -16.73 5.87 -6.58
N CYS A 382 -16.33 5.59 -5.33
CA CYS A 382 -16.38 4.22 -4.76
C CYS A 382 -16.72 4.13 -3.27
N HIS A 383 -16.55 5.19 -2.48
CA HIS A 383 -16.73 5.12 -1.03
C HIS A 383 -18.19 5.36 -0.63
N LEU A 384 -18.76 4.40 0.09
CA LEU A 384 -20.07 4.54 0.70
C LEU A 384 -20.06 5.62 1.80
N THR A 385 -21.14 6.39 1.89
CA THR A 385 -21.41 7.25 3.05
C THR A 385 -21.76 6.41 4.28
N ASP A 386 -21.83 7.02 5.46
CA ASP A 386 -22.22 6.31 6.69
C ASP A 386 -23.62 5.65 6.59
N ALA A 387 -24.53 6.27 5.84
CA ALA A 387 -25.85 5.71 5.53
C ALA A 387 -25.76 4.49 4.60
N GLY A 388 -24.99 4.59 3.52
CA GLY A 388 -24.74 3.48 2.61
C GLY A 388 -24.08 2.28 3.30
N ARG A 389 -23.09 2.53 4.17
CA ARG A 389 -22.43 1.50 4.97
C ARG A 389 -23.41 0.78 5.89
N GLU A 390 -24.31 1.52 6.55
CA GLU A 390 -25.31 0.89 7.44
C GLU A 390 -26.27 -0.01 6.66
N ILE A 391 -26.68 0.37 5.45
CA ILE A 391 -27.54 -0.46 4.59
C ILE A 391 -26.89 -1.82 4.31
N VAL A 392 -25.65 -1.81 3.80
CA VAL A 392 -24.91 -3.04 3.48
C VAL A 392 -24.66 -3.88 4.74
N LEU A 393 -24.26 -3.24 5.85
CA LEU A 393 -23.99 -3.95 7.10
C LEU A 393 -25.23 -4.53 7.76
N ARG A 394 -26.43 -3.97 7.55
CA ARG A 394 -27.68 -4.59 8.01
C ARG A 394 -27.99 -5.88 7.29
N ALA A 395 -27.65 -5.97 6.00
CA ALA A 395 -27.77 -7.22 5.25
C ALA A 395 -26.73 -8.26 5.72
N PHE A 396 -25.48 -7.85 5.95
CA PHE A 396 -24.51 -8.72 6.62
C PHE A 396 -25.01 -9.20 8.00
N GLU A 397 -25.58 -8.31 8.81
CA GLU A 397 -26.11 -8.66 10.14
C GLU A 397 -27.21 -9.74 10.05
N ALA A 398 -28.08 -9.66 9.04
CA ALA A 398 -29.12 -10.66 8.83
C ALA A 398 -28.55 -12.06 8.55
N GLU A 399 -27.56 -12.14 7.66
CA GLU A 399 -26.85 -13.40 7.36
C GLU A 399 -26.06 -13.93 8.57
N ILE A 400 -25.39 -13.04 9.32
CA ILE A 400 -24.70 -13.40 10.56
C ILE A 400 -25.68 -14.04 11.54
N ARG A 401 -26.86 -13.43 11.76
CA ARG A 401 -27.87 -13.96 12.68
C ARG A 401 -28.36 -15.34 12.26
N SER A 402 -28.57 -15.56 10.96
CA SER A 402 -28.97 -16.84 10.40
C SER A 402 -27.92 -17.93 10.67
N ILE A 403 -26.67 -17.69 10.30
CA ILE A 403 -25.58 -18.68 10.39
C ILE A 403 -25.18 -18.93 11.85
N ALA A 404 -25.06 -17.87 12.65
CA ALA A 404 -24.70 -17.97 14.06
C ALA A 404 -25.88 -18.39 14.96
N LYS A 405 -27.08 -18.57 14.39
CA LYS A 405 -28.33 -19.01 15.06
C LYS A 405 -28.72 -18.11 16.23
N ILE A 406 -28.80 -16.80 15.97
CA ILE A 406 -29.09 -15.77 16.96
C ILE A 406 -30.54 -15.29 16.80
N GLY A 407 -31.31 -15.24 17.89
CA GLY A 407 -32.64 -14.61 17.91
C GLY A 407 -33.74 -15.42 17.19
N GLY A 408 -33.54 -16.74 17.08
CA GLY A 408 -34.57 -17.70 16.68
C GLY A 408 -35.41 -18.20 17.85
#